data_AF-A0A2E9JVZ0-F1
#
_entry.id   AF-A0A2E9JVZ0-F1
#
_cell.length_a   1.000
_cell.length_b   1.000
_cell.length_c   1.000
_cell.angle_alpha   90.00
_cell.angle_beta   90.00
_cell.angle_gamma   90.00
#
_symmetry.space_group_name_H-M   'P 1'
#
loop_
_entity.id
_entity.type
_entity.pdbx_description
1 polymer ?
#
loop_
_entity_poly.entity_id
_entity_poly.type
_entity_poly.pdbx_seq_one_letter_code
_entity_poly.pdbx_strand_id
1 'polypeptide(L)'
;MLDFLYAAQVHMWHTSLTPNKMMHLKAGLKEIQNSRITVRFGTGFTGCEIAYTAAKHLQRYWKENFGIIIPIALVVICEKDKDVQTWLTQHFHLTGDGPQCFHREMAEMSRCRAYCVIKAKPVLVKRMDIWLGGFVCIDKSRLNPHRGKHTDSVQNESGGQTQATCDMAKACLGVLKPDGAVLENVDGMMLKTKGNPKSDADHVDDSLRGHGFCIQHYLHDAERGGSLADRLRCWWNMLLVSKGGNMKRLQLWHSLVAEIQATPPSWTQVFGPRFELFTEFHKCNGAGQEETAKSDPQFRQSHIDLFRLNGLDYPPLYNLLPQAWQDATSGMYQRERELSFLIEHLEPYHSMVTFNCRVPQILAGAFAECPENSGSI
;
A
#
# COMPACT_ATOMS: atom_id res chain seq x y z
N MET A 1 -8.54 -7.03 10.20
CA MET A 1 -7.89 -5.74 10.53
C MET A 1 -7.30 -5.06 9.30
N LEU A 2 -6.38 -5.69 8.55
CA LEU A 2 -5.79 -5.12 7.32
C LEU A 2 -6.85 -4.74 6.27
N ASP A 3 -7.80 -5.63 5.97
CA ASP A 3 -8.90 -5.35 5.02
C ASP A 3 -9.77 -4.14 5.42
N PHE A 4 -9.95 -3.91 6.73
CA PHE A 4 -10.68 -2.75 7.25
C PHE A 4 -9.89 -1.46 7.05
N LEU A 5 -8.59 -1.48 7.37
CA LEU A 5 -7.71 -0.32 7.16
C LEU A 5 -7.64 0.05 5.68
N TYR A 6 -7.60 -0.93 4.77
CA TYR A 6 -7.65 -0.65 3.33
C TYR A 6 -9.00 -0.14 2.86
N ALA A 7 -10.12 -0.71 3.34
CA ALA A 7 -11.44 -0.19 3.02
C ALA A 7 -11.61 1.26 3.51
N ALA A 8 -11.14 1.57 4.72
CA ALA A 8 -11.16 2.91 5.29
C ALA A 8 -10.26 3.87 4.49
N GLN A 9 -9.04 3.44 4.13
CA GLN A 9 -8.12 4.24 3.34
C GLN A 9 -8.65 4.52 1.92
N VAL A 10 -9.23 3.51 1.27
CA VAL A 10 -9.90 3.66 -0.04
C VAL A 10 -11.09 4.62 0.05
N HIS A 11 -11.89 4.52 1.12
CA HIS A 11 -12.99 5.43 1.37
C HIS A 11 -12.49 6.87 1.55
N MET A 12 -11.49 7.08 2.41
CA MET A 12 -10.85 8.37 2.65
C MET A 12 -10.28 8.98 1.37
N TRP A 13 -9.68 8.17 0.49
CA TRP A 13 -9.19 8.64 -0.80
C TRP A 13 -10.29 9.19 -1.70
N HIS A 14 -11.48 8.60 -1.68
CA HIS A 14 -12.58 9.07 -2.51
C HIS A 14 -13.28 10.27 -1.90
N THR A 15 -13.37 10.36 -0.58
CA THR A 15 -13.99 11.51 0.10
C THR A 15 -13.10 12.75 0.12
N SER A 16 -11.78 12.60 -0.09
CA SER A 16 -10.88 13.75 -0.26
C SER A 16 -10.91 14.38 -1.65
N LEU A 17 -11.53 13.73 -2.65
CA LEU A 17 -11.62 14.27 -4.01
C LEU A 17 -12.66 15.39 -4.10
N THR A 18 -12.29 16.48 -4.77
CA THR A 18 -13.24 17.55 -5.10
C THR A 18 -14.37 17.04 -6.00
N PRO A 19 -15.58 17.65 -5.98
CA PRO A 19 -16.71 17.21 -6.79
C PRO A 19 -16.40 17.11 -8.30
N ASN A 20 -15.68 18.09 -8.85
CA ASN A 20 -15.28 18.08 -10.27
C ASN A 20 -14.39 16.88 -10.61
N LYS A 21 -13.46 16.52 -9.73
CA LYS A 21 -12.56 15.40 -9.97
C LYS A 21 -13.21 14.06 -9.73
N MET A 22 -14.11 13.97 -8.76
CA MET A 22 -14.98 12.82 -8.59
C MET A 22 -15.81 12.57 -9.87
N MET A 23 -16.31 13.62 -10.51
CA MET A 23 -17.00 13.52 -11.81
C MET A 23 -16.09 12.97 -12.91
N HIS A 24 -14.87 13.49 -13.04
CA HIS A 24 -13.89 13.00 -14.02
C HIS A 24 -13.47 11.54 -13.76
N LEU A 25 -13.24 11.17 -12.50
CA LEU A 25 -12.96 9.79 -12.10
C LEU A 25 -14.11 8.88 -12.52
N LYS A 26 -15.35 9.22 -12.17
CA LYS A 26 -16.54 8.44 -12.57
C LYS A 26 -16.66 8.30 -14.08
N ALA A 27 -16.39 9.36 -14.84
CA ALA A 27 -16.41 9.33 -16.29
C ALA A 27 -15.36 8.35 -16.86
N GLY A 28 -14.11 8.43 -16.37
CA GLY A 28 -13.05 7.51 -16.77
C GLY A 28 -13.33 6.05 -16.38
N LEU A 29 -13.84 5.81 -15.17
CA LEU A 29 -14.23 4.47 -14.73
C LEU A 29 -15.36 3.87 -15.60
N LYS A 30 -16.34 4.70 -16.01
CA LYS A 30 -17.40 4.29 -16.95
C LYS A 30 -16.83 3.95 -18.33
N GLU A 31 -15.87 4.72 -18.83
CA GLU A 31 -15.20 4.43 -20.11
C GLU A 31 -14.48 3.07 -20.07
N ILE A 32 -13.77 2.78 -18.97
CA ILE A 32 -13.11 1.50 -18.76
C ILE A 32 -14.14 0.35 -18.71
N GLN A 33 -15.22 0.51 -17.96
CA GLN A 33 -16.30 -0.48 -17.91
C GLN A 33 -16.90 -0.73 -19.29
N ASN A 34 -17.18 0.33 -20.05
CA ASN A 34 -17.76 0.23 -21.39
C ASN A 34 -16.82 -0.48 -22.38
N SER A 35 -15.51 -0.35 -22.15
CA SER A 35 -14.49 -1.08 -22.91
C SER A 35 -14.44 -2.58 -22.60
N ARG A 36 -15.16 -3.04 -21.54
CA ARG A 36 -15.21 -4.44 -21.09
C ARG A 36 -13.83 -5.06 -20.85
N ILE A 37 -12.89 -4.25 -20.39
CA ILE A 37 -11.52 -4.66 -20.11
C ILE A 37 -11.44 -5.19 -18.68
N THR A 38 -10.75 -6.33 -18.51
CA THR A 38 -10.27 -6.79 -17.20
C THR A 38 -8.90 -6.18 -16.95
N VAL A 39 -8.72 -5.46 -15.84
CA VAL A 39 -7.43 -4.92 -15.42
C VAL A 39 -6.59 -6.04 -14.81
N ARG A 40 -5.46 -6.36 -15.44
CA ARG A 40 -4.56 -7.44 -15.04
C ARG A 40 -3.41 -6.90 -14.21
N PHE A 41 -3.32 -7.36 -12.97
CA PHE A 41 -2.26 -7.00 -12.03
C PHE A 41 -1.15 -8.04 -12.03
N GLY A 42 0.09 -7.56 -12.03
CA GLY A 42 1.28 -8.34 -11.73
C GLY A 42 2.04 -7.75 -10.55
N THR A 43 2.64 -8.60 -9.73
CA THR A 43 3.50 -8.17 -8.62
C THR A 43 4.85 -8.84 -8.67
N GLY A 44 5.86 -8.15 -8.14
CA GLY A 44 7.23 -8.64 -8.01
C GLY A 44 7.81 -8.32 -6.65
N PHE A 45 8.63 -9.23 -6.12
CA PHE A 45 9.25 -9.10 -4.79
C PHE A 45 8.18 -8.91 -3.70
N THR A 46 7.18 -9.78 -3.71
CA THR A 46 5.92 -9.59 -3.00
C THR A 46 5.84 -10.43 -1.73
N GLY A 47 5.59 -9.76 -0.61
CA GLY A 47 5.36 -10.42 0.68
C GLY A 47 3.91 -10.85 0.87
N CYS A 48 2.97 -9.94 0.67
CA CYS A 48 1.57 -10.14 1.11
C CYS A 48 0.49 -9.69 0.11
N GLU A 49 0.85 -9.32 -1.13
CA GLU A 49 -0.09 -8.88 -2.18
C GLU A 49 -1.00 -7.69 -1.79
N ILE A 50 -0.52 -6.85 -0.87
CA ILE A 50 -1.23 -5.67 -0.35
C ILE A 50 -1.91 -4.82 -1.42
N ALA A 51 -1.24 -4.60 -2.55
CA ALA A 51 -1.74 -3.71 -3.59
C ALA A 51 -2.88 -4.34 -4.39
N TYR A 52 -2.87 -5.66 -4.60
CA TYR A 52 -3.99 -6.35 -5.22
C TYR A 52 -5.21 -6.35 -4.30
N THR A 53 -5.01 -6.58 -2.99
CA THR A 53 -6.08 -6.47 -1.99
C THR A 53 -6.71 -5.08 -1.99
N ALA A 54 -5.88 -4.01 -1.97
CA ALA A 54 -6.37 -2.64 -2.08
C ALA A 54 -7.14 -2.39 -3.39
N ALA A 55 -6.67 -2.94 -4.52
CA ALA A 55 -7.38 -2.85 -5.80
C ALA A 55 -8.76 -3.54 -5.77
N LYS A 56 -8.90 -4.68 -5.08
CA LYS A 56 -10.18 -5.36 -4.90
C LYS A 56 -11.14 -4.56 -4.01
N HIS A 57 -10.63 -3.87 -2.99
CA HIS A 57 -11.43 -2.91 -2.22
C HIS A 57 -11.90 -1.72 -3.06
N LEU A 58 -11.04 -1.18 -3.93
CA LEU A 58 -11.42 -0.14 -4.90
C LEU A 58 -12.53 -0.62 -5.84
N GLN A 59 -12.39 -1.82 -6.40
CA GLN A 59 -13.41 -2.44 -7.24
C GLN A 59 -14.77 -2.53 -6.52
N ARG A 60 -14.77 -3.00 -5.26
CA ARG A 60 -15.98 -3.10 -4.45
C ARG A 60 -16.59 -1.73 -4.19
N TYR A 61 -15.77 -0.76 -3.81
CA TYR A 61 -16.20 0.61 -3.56
C TYR A 61 -16.86 1.23 -4.80
N TRP A 62 -16.27 1.10 -5.99
CA TRP A 62 -16.85 1.63 -7.23
C TRP A 62 -18.16 0.96 -7.60
N LYS A 63 -18.31 -0.35 -7.35
CA LYS A 63 -19.55 -1.07 -7.56
C LYS A 63 -20.65 -0.56 -6.63
N GLU A 64 -20.36 -0.48 -5.34
CA GLU A 64 -21.34 -0.11 -4.31
C GLU A 64 -21.77 1.36 -4.41
N ASN A 65 -20.82 2.27 -4.66
CA ASN A 65 -21.09 3.70 -4.62
C ASN A 65 -21.45 4.28 -5.98
N PHE A 66 -20.92 3.73 -7.08
CA PHE A 66 -21.08 4.30 -8.42
C PHE A 66 -21.80 3.37 -9.41
N GLY A 67 -22.11 2.13 -9.01
CA GLY A 67 -22.66 1.12 -9.92
C GLY A 67 -21.68 0.71 -11.03
N ILE A 68 -20.38 0.95 -10.84
CA ILE A 68 -19.35 0.67 -11.85
C ILE A 68 -18.59 -0.61 -11.49
N ILE A 69 -18.58 -1.56 -12.41
CA ILE A 69 -17.94 -2.87 -12.31
C ILE A 69 -16.77 -2.92 -13.29
N ILE A 70 -15.55 -2.83 -12.75
CA ILE A 70 -14.31 -3.05 -13.49
C ILE A 70 -13.70 -4.35 -12.98
N PRO A 71 -13.65 -5.43 -13.77
CA PRO A 71 -13.00 -6.67 -13.36
C PRO A 71 -11.50 -6.45 -13.12
N ILE A 72 -11.00 -6.91 -11.97
CA ILE A 72 -9.57 -6.90 -11.63
C ILE A 72 -9.11 -8.33 -11.41
N ALA A 73 -8.01 -8.72 -12.07
CA ALA A 73 -7.46 -10.07 -12.00
C ALA A 73 -5.98 -10.03 -11.64
N LEU A 74 -5.57 -10.81 -10.64
CA LEU A 74 -4.17 -11.07 -10.35
C LEU A 74 -3.65 -12.12 -11.34
N VAL A 75 -2.76 -11.73 -12.24
CA VAL A 75 -2.26 -12.64 -13.31
C VAL A 75 -0.88 -13.20 -12.99
N VAL A 76 -0.04 -12.45 -12.29
CA VAL A 76 1.35 -12.79 -12.02
C VAL A 76 1.71 -12.38 -10.59
N ILE A 77 2.28 -13.32 -9.85
CA ILE A 77 3.02 -13.07 -8.60
C ILE A 77 4.45 -13.55 -8.82
N CYS A 78 5.43 -12.81 -8.32
CA CYS A 78 6.81 -13.26 -8.27
C CYS A 78 7.43 -13.06 -6.90
N GLU A 79 7.79 -14.17 -6.26
CA GLU A 79 8.42 -14.20 -4.93
C GLU A 79 9.44 -15.34 -4.89
N LYS A 80 10.61 -15.10 -4.28
CA LYS A 80 11.72 -16.05 -4.21
C LYS A 80 11.69 -16.90 -2.96
N ASP A 81 11.20 -16.34 -1.86
CA ASP A 81 11.07 -17.03 -0.58
C ASP A 81 10.00 -18.14 -0.64
N LYS A 82 10.36 -19.35 -0.22
CA LYS A 82 9.49 -20.53 -0.31
C LYS A 82 8.35 -20.52 0.71
N ASP A 83 8.58 -19.93 1.87
CA ASP A 83 7.58 -19.87 2.93
C ASP A 83 6.51 -18.84 2.55
N VAL A 84 6.95 -17.70 2.01
CA VAL A 84 6.04 -16.70 1.43
C VAL A 84 5.30 -17.28 0.21
N GLN A 85 5.97 -18.06 -0.65
CA GLN A 85 5.31 -18.75 -1.76
C GLN A 85 4.21 -19.70 -1.28
N THR A 86 4.47 -20.44 -0.21
CA THR A 86 3.51 -21.38 0.37
C THR A 86 2.30 -20.62 0.90
N TRP A 87 2.53 -19.56 1.68
CA TRP A 87 1.47 -18.71 2.22
C TRP A 87 0.63 -18.06 1.11
N LEU A 88 1.27 -17.45 0.12
CA LEU A 88 0.61 -16.79 -1.02
C LEU A 88 -0.24 -17.79 -1.83
N THR A 89 0.29 -19.00 -2.04
CA THR A 89 -0.47 -20.05 -2.75
C THR A 89 -1.70 -20.46 -1.94
N GLN A 90 -1.56 -20.69 -0.63
CA GLN A 90 -2.70 -21.05 0.23
C GLN A 90 -3.75 -19.93 0.28
N HIS A 91 -3.32 -18.67 0.42
CA HIS A 91 -4.23 -17.54 0.62
C HIS A 91 -4.99 -17.16 -0.65
N PHE A 92 -4.29 -17.10 -1.80
CA PHE A 92 -4.90 -16.62 -3.05
C PHE A 92 -5.42 -17.74 -3.94
N HIS A 93 -4.81 -18.94 -3.96
CA HIS A 93 -5.29 -20.02 -4.83
C HIS A 93 -6.63 -20.61 -4.36
N LEU A 94 -6.87 -20.65 -3.05
CA LEU A 94 -8.09 -21.26 -2.49
C LEU A 94 -9.36 -20.41 -2.67
N THR A 95 -9.23 -19.12 -2.96
CA THR A 95 -10.37 -18.19 -3.04
C THR A 95 -10.96 -18.04 -4.45
N GLY A 96 -10.44 -18.77 -5.44
CA GLY A 96 -10.87 -18.66 -6.85
C GLY A 96 -10.40 -17.39 -7.58
N ASP A 97 -9.87 -16.42 -6.83
CA ASP A 97 -9.28 -15.16 -7.30
C ASP A 97 -7.74 -15.26 -7.41
N GLY A 98 -7.20 -16.47 -7.44
CA GLY A 98 -5.77 -16.75 -7.34
C GLY A 98 -4.95 -16.36 -8.58
N PRO A 99 -3.63 -16.18 -8.41
CA PRO A 99 -2.75 -15.84 -9.51
C PRO A 99 -2.77 -16.91 -10.59
N GLN A 100 -2.89 -16.49 -11.85
CA GLN A 100 -2.79 -17.43 -12.97
C GLN A 100 -1.40 -18.07 -13.10
N CYS A 101 -0.36 -17.36 -12.65
CA CYS A 101 1.02 -17.81 -12.59
C CYS A 101 1.72 -17.28 -11.34
N PHE A 102 2.42 -18.18 -10.65
CA PHE A 102 3.34 -17.83 -9.57
C PHE A 102 4.76 -18.14 -10.00
N HIS A 103 5.58 -17.11 -10.23
CA HIS A 103 6.98 -17.23 -10.59
C HIS A 103 7.92 -17.17 -9.37
N ARG A 104 9.00 -17.95 -9.43
CA ARG A 104 9.98 -18.05 -8.34
C ARG A 104 11.05 -16.95 -8.39
N GLU A 105 11.41 -16.49 -9.57
CA GLU A 105 12.59 -15.63 -9.74
C GLU A 105 12.31 -14.53 -10.77
N MET A 106 12.51 -13.28 -10.34
CA MET A 106 12.29 -12.11 -11.20
C MET A 106 13.21 -12.12 -12.43
N ALA A 107 14.44 -12.64 -12.27
CA ALA A 107 15.40 -12.78 -13.36
C ALA A 107 14.93 -13.71 -14.49
N GLU A 108 14.00 -14.63 -14.23
CA GLU A 108 13.40 -15.45 -15.28
C GLU A 108 12.30 -14.69 -16.03
N MET A 109 11.56 -13.82 -15.34
CA MET A 109 10.48 -13.04 -15.94
C MET A 109 10.96 -12.07 -17.01
N SER A 110 12.19 -11.56 -16.87
CA SER A 110 12.84 -10.73 -17.90
C SER A 110 13.13 -11.48 -19.21
N ARG A 111 12.82 -12.79 -19.29
CA ARG A 111 12.96 -13.59 -20.51
C ARG A 111 11.61 -13.93 -21.17
N CYS A 112 10.50 -13.32 -20.72
CA CYS A 112 9.13 -13.66 -21.09
C CYS A 112 8.68 -15.09 -20.77
N ARG A 113 9.57 -15.94 -20.23
CA ARG A 113 9.30 -17.33 -19.88
C ARG A 113 9.94 -17.64 -18.54
N ALA A 114 9.11 -17.99 -17.57
CA ALA A 114 9.53 -18.25 -16.20
C ALA A 114 8.87 -19.52 -15.65
N TYR A 115 9.54 -20.18 -14.70
CA TYR A 115 8.99 -21.33 -14.01
C TYR A 115 7.75 -20.91 -13.22
N CYS A 116 6.62 -21.60 -13.42
CA CYS A 116 5.42 -21.38 -12.63
C CYS A 116 5.30 -22.46 -11.57
N VAL A 117 5.37 -22.06 -10.29
CA VAL A 117 5.30 -22.94 -9.13
C VAL A 117 4.00 -23.74 -9.13
N ILE A 118 2.85 -23.08 -9.35
CA ILE A 118 1.53 -23.70 -9.40
C ILE A 118 1.44 -24.77 -10.50
N LYS A 119 2.06 -24.53 -11.66
CA LYS A 119 1.98 -25.43 -12.84
C LYS A 119 3.14 -26.43 -12.91
N ALA A 120 4.09 -26.33 -11.99
CA ALA A 120 5.35 -27.08 -11.96
C ALA A 120 6.08 -27.13 -13.32
N LYS A 121 6.04 -26.05 -14.11
CA LYS A 121 6.72 -25.99 -15.42
C LYS A 121 7.02 -24.56 -15.87
N PRO A 122 8.00 -24.36 -16.77
CA PRO A 122 8.18 -23.08 -17.46
C PRO A 122 6.97 -22.71 -18.33
N VAL A 123 6.45 -21.51 -18.14
CA VAL A 123 5.32 -20.96 -18.90
C VAL A 123 5.65 -19.54 -19.39
N LEU A 124 4.92 -19.09 -20.41
CA LEU A 124 4.98 -17.70 -20.81
C LEU A 124 4.43 -16.81 -19.69
N VAL A 125 5.16 -15.75 -19.37
CA VAL A 125 4.71 -14.73 -18.43
C VAL A 125 3.49 -14.03 -19.04
N LYS A 126 2.40 -13.97 -18.28
CA LYS A 126 1.16 -13.35 -18.73
C LYS A 126 1.35 -11.84 -18.88
N ARG A 127 0.76 -11.27 -19.93
CA ARG A 127 0.66 -9.81 -20.06
C ARG A 127 -0.14 -9.27 -18.87
N MET A 128 0.38 -8.21 -18.28
CA MET A 128 -0.26 -7.43 -17.22
C MET A 128 -0.43 -5.98 -17.69
N ASP A 129 -1.46 -5.31 -17.18
CA ASP A 129 -1.71 -3.90 -17.46
C ASP A 129 -1.00 -3.04 -16.41
N ILE A 130 -0.95 -3.52 -15.17
CA ILE A 130 -0.27 -2.86 -14.04
C ILE A 130 0.73 -3.83 -13.43
N TRP A 131 1.97 -3.37 -13.22
CA TRP A 131 2.98 -4.12 -12.47
C TRP A 131 3.47 -3.35 -11.24
N LEU A 132 3.62 -4.01 -10.11
CA LEU A 132 4.05 -3.38 -8.85
C LEU A 132 5.19 -4.18 -8.24
N GLY A 133 6.22 -3.51 -7.70
CA GLY A 133 7.24 -4.23 -6.94
C GLY A 133 8.16 -3.35 -6.12
N GLY A 134 8.60 -3.86 -4.97
CA GLY A 134 9.65 -3.25 -4.15
C GLY A 134 10.92 -4.06 -4.27
N PHE A 135 11.96 -3.54 -4.91
CA PHE A 135 13.24 -4.25 -4.98
C PHE A 135 13.97 -4.17 -3.63
N VAL A 136 14.91 -5.09 -3.39
CA VAL A 136 15.54 -5.25 -2.07
C VAL A 136 16.27 -3.97 -1.66
N CYS A 137 16.10 -3.54 -0.42
CA CYS A 137 16.62 -2.25 0.07
C CYS A 137 17.76 -2.38 1.09
N ILE A 138 18.28 -3.59 1.33
CA ILE A 138 19.25 -3.88 2.41
C ILE A 138 20.49 -2.98 2.34
N ASP A 139 21.02 -2.71 1.15
CA ASP A 139 22.24 -1.90 1.00
C ASP A 139 21.99 -0.42 1.37
N LYS A 140 20.76 0.04 1.19
CA LYS A 140 20.32 1.43 1.37
C LYS A 140 19.60 1.69 2.70
N SER A 141 19.17 0.63 3.37
CA SER A 141 18.35 0.72 4.58
C SER A 141 19.09 1.49 5.68
N ARG A 142 18.34 2.28 6.46
CA ARG A 142 18.87 2.95 7.66
C ARG A 142 19.43 1.94 8.67
N LEU A 143 18.95 0.71 8.65
CA LEU A 143 19.41 -0.37 9.52
C LEU A 143 20.78 -0.95 9.10
N ASN A 144 21.26 -0.67 7.90
CA ASN A 144 22.58 -1.12 7.46
C ASN A 144 23.66 -0.16 7.98
N PRO A 145 24.58 -0.62 8.87
CA PRO A 145 25.65 0.22 9.40
C PRO A 145 26.67 0.66 8.34
N HIS A 146 26.68 -0.02 7.19
CA HIS A 146 27.57 0.28 6.07
C HIS A 146 26.88 1.04 4.93
N ARG A 147 25.62 1.49 5.10
CA ARG A 147 24.85 2.18 4.05
C ARG A 147 25.59 3.38 3.41
N GLY A 148 26.45 4.06 4.18
CA GLY A 148 27.26 5.18 3.69
C GLY A 148 28.28 4.78 2.61
N LYS A 149 28.66 3.50 2.52
CA LYS A 149 29.52 2.95 1.45
C LYS A 149 28.72 2.56 0.20
N HIS A 150 27.40 2.58 0.30
CA HIS A 150 26.48 2.12 -0.74
C HIS A 150 25.61 3.27 -1.24
N THR A 151 26.05 4.53 -1.16
CA THR A 151 25.25 5.71 -1.57
C THR A 151 24.95 5.75 -3.07
N ASP A 152 25.75 5.08 -3.89
CA ASP A 152 25.58 4.93 -5.34
C ASP A 152 25.65 3.47 -5.80
N SER A 153 25.24 2.53 -4.93
CA SER A 153 25.35 1.10 -5.20
C SER A 153 24.58 0.65 -6.45
N VAL A 154 23.49 1.33 -6.82
CA VAL A 154 22.75 1.02 -8.06
C VAL A 154 23.47 1.60 -9.28
N GLN A 155 24.01 2.81 -9.19
CA GLN A 155 24.73 3.46 -10.29
C GLN A 155 26.07 2.79 -10.64
N ASN A 156 26.84 2.42 -9.62
CA ASN A 156 28.20 1.90 -9.79
C ASN A 156 28.27 0.37 -9.90
N GLU A 157 27.12 -0.30 -10.02
CA GLU A 157 27.03 -1.76 -10.12
C GLU A 157 27.86 -2.48 -9.03
N SER A 158 27.76 -1.99 -7.78
CA SER A 158 28.68 -2.37 -6.72
C SER A 158 28.53 -3.83 -6.22
N GLY A 159 27.75 -4.66 -6.90
CA GLY A 159 27.51 -6.07 -6.59
C GLY A 159 26.57 -6.29 -5.40
N GLY A 160 25.85 -5.26 -4.96
CA GLY A 160 24.92 -5.32 -3.83
C GLY A 160 23.58 -5.98 -4.18
N GLN A 161 22.86 -6.47 -3.16
CA GLN A 161 21.53 -7.07 -3.38
C GLN A 161 20.52 -6.05 -3.90
N THR A 162 20.61 -4.79 -3.48
CA THR A 162 19.76 -3.71 -3.97
C THR A 162 19.99 -3.46 -5.46
N GLN A 163 21.25 -3.44 -5.90
CA GLN A 163 21.57 -3.30 -7.32
C GLN A 163 21.06 -4.49 -8.13
N ALA A 164 21.41 -5.72 -7.72
CA ALA A 164 21.03 -6.92 -8.45
C ALA A 164 19.50 -7.04 -8.63
N THR A 165 18.72 -6.76 -7.59
CA THR A 165 17.26 -6.82 -7.66
C THR A 165 16.64 -5.63 -8.40
N CYS A 166 17.26 -4.45 -8.34
CA CYS A 166 16.90 -3.32 -9.19
C CYS A 166 17.09 -3.65 -10.67
N ASP A 167 18.22 -4.25 -11.05
CA ASP A 167 18.51 -4.65 -12.43
C ASP A 167 17.53 -5.71 -12.93
N MET A 168 17.17 -6.68 -12.10
CA MET A 168 16.12 -7.65 -12.42
C MET A 168 14.77 -6.96 -12.67
N ALA A 169 14.40 -5.99 -11.84
CA ALA A 169 13.15 -5.23 -11.99
C ALA A 169 13.15 -4.42 -13.30
N LYS A 170 14.23 -3.68 -13.57
CA LYS A 170 14.40 -2.90 -14.81
C LYS A 170 14.33 -3.78 -16.05
N ALA A 171 15.05 -4.91 -16.05
CA ALA A 171 15.03 -5.86 -17.15
C ALA A 171 13.63 -6.47 -17.36
N CYS A 172 12.93 -6.81 -16.28
CA CYS A 172 11.56 -7.30 -16.33
C CYS A 172 10.60 -6.27 -16.96
N LEU A 173 10.65 -5.02 -16.48
CA LEU A 173 9.85 -3.92 -17.02
C LEU A 173 10.15 -3.61 -18.49
N GLY A 174 11.43 -3.65 -18.88
CA GLY A 174 11.85 -3.44 -20.26
C GLY A 174 11.33 -4.47 -21.25
N VAL A 175 11.07 -5.69 -20.76
CA VAL A 175 10.64 -6.84 -21.57
C VAL A 175 9.12 -7.00 -21.54
N LEU A 176 8.51 -7.00 -20.35
CA LEU A 176 7.07 -7.23 -20.19
C LEU A 176 6.22 -6.01 -20.56
N LYS A 177 6.79 -4.79 -20.43
CA LYS A 177 6.18 -3.51 -20.80
C LYS A 177 4.70 -3.40 -20.37
N PRO A 178 4.41 -3.49 -19.06
CA PRO A 178 3.07 -3.19 -18.56
C PRO A 178 2.67 -1.75 -18.90
N ASP A 179 1.37 -1.50 -19.06
CA ASP A 179 0.85 -0.16 -19.41
C ASP A 179 1.10 0.85 -18.27
N GLY A 180 1.07 0.39 -17.02
CA GLY A 180 1.49 1.13 -15.83
C GLY A 180 2.41 0.30 -14.94
N ALA A 181 3.34 0.95 -14.25
CA ALA A 181 4.17 0.29 -13.25
C ALA A 181 4.46 1.18 -12.04
N VAL A 182 4.67 0.55 -10.89
CA VAL A 182 5.15 1.22 -9.68
C VAL A 182 6.34 0.46 -9.11
N LEU A 183 7.41 1.19 -8.80
CA LEU A 183 8.52 0.70 -7.99
C LEU A 183 8.52 1.41 -6.63
N GLU A 184 8.96 0.69 -5.60
CA GLU A 184 9.19 1.24 -4.26
C GLU A 184 10.58 0.86 -3.75
N ASN A 185 11.18 1.77 -2.97
CA ASN A 185 12.35 1.50 -2.15
C ASN A 185 12.48 2.54 -1.01
N VAL A 186 13.52 2.43 -0.19
CA VAL A 186 13.79 3.37 0.92
C VAL A 186 14.24 4.74 0.43
N ASP A 187 14.09 5.75 1.29
CA ASP A 187 14.48 7.14 1.07
C ASP A 187 15.98 7.31 0.74
N GLY A 188 16.83 6.39 1.20
CA GLY A 188 18.25 6.33 0.88
C GLY A 188 18.58 6.33 -0.63
N MET A 189 17.62 6.00 -1.49
CA MET A 189 17.73 6.08 -2.95
C MET A 189 17.86 7.51 -3.49
N MET A 190 17.37 8.51 -2.74
CA MET A 190 17.43 9.92 -3.11
C MET A 190 18.76 10.59 -2.70
N LEU A 191 19.61 9.90 -1.95
CA LEU A 191 20.89 10.43 -1.51
C LEU A 191 21.86 10.53 -2.70
N LYS A 192 22.63 11.62 -2.73
CA LYS A 192 23.68 11.85 -3.74
C LYS A 192 25.04 11.55 -3.15
N THR A 193 25.90 10.85 -3.90
CA THR A 193 27.30 10.70 -3.54
C THR A 193 28.05 12.02 -3.79
N LYS A 194 29.04 12.34 -2.94
CA LYS A 194 29.90 13.51 -3.12
C LYS A 194 30.55 13.48 -4.51
N GLY A 195 30.32 14.53 -5.30
CA GLY A 195 30.87 14.65 -6.66
C GLY A 195 30.01 14.03 -7.76
N ASN A 196 28.92 13.33 -7.43
CA ASN A 196 27.94 12.86 -8.40
C ASN A 196 26.65 13.69 -8.29
N PRO A 197 26.23 14.42 -9.34
CA PRO A 197 25.01 15.21 -9.30
C PRO A 197 23.72 14.36 -9.29
N LYS A 198 23.80 13.08 -9.66
CA LYS A 198 22.68 12.14 -9.74
C LYS A 198 22.60 11.23 -8.51
N SER A 199 21.38 11.03 -8.03
CA SER A 199 21.05 9.98 -7.06
C SER A 199 20.83 8.64 -7.76
N ASP A 200 20.77 7.55 -7.00
CA ASP A 200 20.39 6.25 -7.57
C ASP A 200 18.97 6.27 -8.12
N ALA A 201 18.07 7.08 -7.54
CA ALA A 201 16.74 7.29 -8.08
C ALA A 201 16.74 7.96 -9.47
N ASP A 202 17.60 8.95 -9.68
CA ASP A 202 17.78 9.60 -10.99
C ASP A 202 18.31 8.61 -12.03
N HIS A 203 19.20 7.69 -11.62
CA HIS A 203 19.71 6.65 -12.52
C HIS A 203 18.64 5.61 -12.90
N VAL A 204 17.79 5.20 -11.94
CA VAL A 204 16.63 4.33 -12.21
C VAL A 204 15.69 4.99 -13.21
N ASP A 205 15.42 6.28 -13.05
CA ASP A 205 14.62 7.08 -14.00
C ASP A 205 15.20 7.01 -15.42
N ASP A 206 16.48 7.33 -15.59
CA ASP A 206 17.13 7.35 -16.90
C ASP A 206 17.06 5.99 -17.59
N SER A 207 17.32 4.91 -16.85
CA SER A 207 17.29 3.55 -17.39
C SER A 207 15.88 3.16 -17.86
N LEU A 208 14.85 3.44 -17.06
CA LEU A 208 13.47 3.04 -17.36
C LEU A 208 12.84 3.93 -18.44
N ARG A 209 13.24 5.21 -18.55
CA ARG A 209 12.91 6.05 -19.71
C ARG A 209 13.45 5.46 -21.00
N GLY A 210 14.64 4.86 -20.97
CA GLY A 210 15.20 4.09 -22.08
C GLY A 210 14.33 2.91 -22.55
N HIS A 211 13.45 2.39 -21.67
CA HIS A 211 12.49 1.34 -22.00
C HIS A 211 11.14 1.85 -22.52
N GLY A 212 10.96 3.17 -22.61
CA GLY A 212 9.75 3.82 -23.12
C GLY A 212 8.74 4.23 -22.04
N PHE A 213 9.14 4.22 -20.76
CA PHE A 213 8.30 4.71 -19.69
C PHE A 213 8.41 6.23 -19.52
N CYS A 214 7.27 6.87 -19.28
CA CYS A 214 7.24 8.18 -18.65
C CYS A 214 7.19 7.98 -17.14
N ILE A 215 8.11 8.64 -16.44
CA ILE A 215 8.38 8.36 -15.03
C ILE A 215 8.35 9.64 -14.23
N GLN A 216 7.86 9.53 -13.02
CA GLN A 216 8.13 10.47 -11.96
C GLN A 216 8.38 9.68 -10.69
N HIS A 217 9.45 10.03 -9.99
CA HIS A 217 9.68 9.57 -8.64
C HIS A 217 9.44 10.67 -7.61
N TYR A 218 9.10 10.27 -6.39
CA TYR A 218 8.91 11.18 -5.25
C TYR A 218 9.09 10.43 -3.94
N LEU A 219 9.32 11.19 -2.87
CA LEU A 219 9.29 10.68 -1.52
C LEU A 219 7.85 10.77 -0.98
N HIS A 220 7.35 9.66 -0.46
CA HIS A 220 6.07 9.61 0.24
C HIS A 220 6.30 9.19 1.68
N ASP A 221 5.74 9.97 2.58
CA ASP A 221 5.69 9.67 3.99
C ASP A 221 4.36 8.97 4.29
N ALA A 222 4.44 7.75 4.81
CA ALA A 222 3.27 6.95 5.13
C ALA A 222 2.35 7.65 6.14
N GLU A 223 2.86 8.51 7.04
CA GLU A 223 2.04 9.26 8.01
C GLU A 223 1.04 10.18 7.29
N ARG A 224 1.46 10.80 6.17
CA ARG A 224 0.59 11.62 5.34
C ARG A 224 -0.51 10.82 4.63
N GLY A 225 -0.36 9.50 4.54
CA GLY A 225 -1.38 8.59 4.05
C GLY A 225 -2.23 7.95 5.15
N GLY A 226 -2.08 8.41 6.40
CA GLY A 226 -2.73 7.87 7.59
C GLY A 226 -1.91 6.86 8.37
N SER A 227 -0.72 6.42 7.94
CA SER A 227 0.04 5.46 8.75
C SER A 227 0.38 6.04 10.14
N LEU A 228 0.36 5.20 11.17
CA LEU A 228 0.86 5.57 12.51
C LEU A 228 2.39 5.60 12.56
N ALA A 229 3.04 4.98 11.58
CA ALA A 229 4.49 4.92 11.48
C ALA A 229 5.01 6.01 10.53
N ASP A 230 5.98 6.80 11.01
CA ASP A 230 6.84 7.60 10.13
C ASP A 230 7.68 6.64 9.28
N ARG A 231 7.31 6.55 7.99
CA ARG A 231 7.97 5.67 7.05
C ARG A 231 8.05 6.35 5.69
N LEU A 232 9.12 7.12 5.53
CA LEU A 232 9.48 7.73 4.25
C LEU A 232 9.98 6.68 3.25
N ARG A 233 9.41 6.68 2.03
CA ARG A 233 9.76 5.78 0.93
C ARG A 233 9.85 6.51 -0.39
N CYS A 234 10.77 6.07 -1.24
CA CYS A 234 10.90 6.52 -2.63
C CYS A 234 10.01 5.66 -3.52
N TRP A 235 9.13 6.31 -4.27
CA TRP A 235 8.21 5.67 -5.20
C TRP A 235 8.50 6.15 -6.62
N TRP A 236 8.49 5.24 -7.59
CA TRP A 236 8.50 5.57 -9.01
C TRP A 236 7.15 5.19 -9.60
N ASN A 237 6.40 6.18 -10.08
CA ASN A 237 5.18 5.95 -10.86
C ASN A 237 5.51 6.04 -12.34
N MET A 238 5.10 5.03 -13.08
CA MET A 238 5.48 4.85 -14.47
C MET A 238 4.28 4.56 -15.34
N LEU A 239 4.24 5.17 -16.53
CA LEU A 239 3.29 4.87 -17.58
C LEU A 239 4.04 4.55 -18.87
N LEU A 240 3.70 3.44 -19.51
CA LEU A 240 4.27 3.09 -20.80
C LEU A 240 3.76 4.05 -21.86
N VAL A 241 4.70 4.69 -22.56
CA VAL A 241 4.38 5.58 -23.67
C VAL A 241 4.63 4.83 -24.96
N SER A 242 3.56 4.41 -25.64
CA SER A 242 3.68 4.09 -27.06
C SER A 242 4.17 5.36 -27.78
N LYS A 243 5.11 5.23 -28.73
CA LYS A 243 5.74 6.33 -29.48
C LYS A 243 4.73 7.46 -29.75
N GLY A 244 4.79 8.55 -28.98
CA GLY A 244 3.70 9.55 -28.96
C GLY A 244 3.46 10.31 -27.66
N GLY A 245 4.25 10.11 -26.60
CA GLY A 245 4.45 11.09 -25.51
C GLY A 245 3.17 11.66 -24.89
N ASN A 246 2.31 10.85 -24.26
CA ASN A 246 1.12 11.41 -23.61
C ASN A 246 1.46 11.98 -22.21
N MET A 247 2.34 13.00 -22.17
CA MET A 247 2.70 13.77 -20.98
C MET A 247 1.47 14.28 -20.22
N LYS A 248 0.36 14.55 -20.92
CA LYS A 248 -0.92 14.93 -20.32
C LYS A 248 -1.50 13.83 -19.43
N ARG A 249 -1.41 12.55 -19.83
CA ARG A 249 -1.87 11.43 -18.99
C ARG A 249 -1.03 11.30 -17.73
N LEU A 250 0.30 11.48 -17.86
CA LEU A 250 1.18 11.49 -16.70
C LEU A 250 0.85 12.68 -15.78
N GLN A 251 0.69 13.89 -16.32
CA GLN A 251 0.28 15.06 -15.54
C GLN A 251 -1.07 14.86 -14.83
N LEU A 252 -2.07 14.29 -15.51
CA LEU A 252 -3.38 13.96 -14.91
C LEU A 252 -3.23 12.94 -13.78
N TRP A 253 -2.43 11.90 -13.99
CA TRP A 253 -2.11 10.93 -12.94
C TRP A 253 -1.45 11.62 -11.74
N HIS A 254 -0.50 12.52 -11.94
CA HIS A 254 0.14 13.27 -10.87
C HIS A 254 -0.80 14.22 -10.15
N SER A 255 -1.67 14.94 -10.87
CA SER A 255 -2.68 15.78 -10.26
C SER A 255 -3.67 14.98 -9.40
N LEU A 256 -3.87 13.70 -9.71
CA LEU A 256 -4.69 12.79 -8.91
C LEU A 256 -3.92 12.29 -7.68
N VAL A 257 -2.67 11.83 -7.85
CA VAL A 257 -1.82 11.37 -6.73
C VAL A 257 -1.52 12.48 -5.74
N ALA A 258 -1.21 13.70 -6.20
CA ALA A 258 -0.90 14.84 -5.34
C ALA A 258 -2.10 15.26 -4.47
N GLU A 259 -3.34 15.00 -4.91
CA GLU A 259 -4.53 15.25 -4.11
C GLU A 259 -4.91 14.10 -3.20
N ILE A 260 -4.56 12.87 -3.56
CA ILE A 260 -4.59 11.76 -2.60
C ILE A 260 -3.60 12.04 -1.45
N GLN A 261 -2.51 12.75 -1.74
CA GLN A 261 -1.56 13.26 -0.73
C GLN A 261 -2.04 14.54 -0.03
N ALA A 262 -3.13 15.17 -0.47
CA ALA A 262 -3.72 16.27 0.29
C ALA A 262 -4.23 15.70 1.60
N THR A 263 -3.85 16.35 2.69
CA THR A 263 -3.94 15.87 4.07
C THR A 263 -5.24 15.08 4.27
N PRO A 264 -5.17 13.75 4.45
CA PRO A 264 -6.36 12.99 4.78
C PRO A 264 -7.01 13.63 6.00
N PRO A 265 -8.35 13.53 6.14
CA PRO A 265 -8.98 13.97 7.37
C PRO A 265 -8.23 13.33 8.54
N SER A 266 -7.94 14.12 9.58
CA SER A 266 -7.16 13.62 10.71
C SER A 266 -7.85 12.37 11.25
N TRP A 267 -7.08 11.43 11.82
CA TRP A 267 -7.72 10.26 12.40
C TRP A 267 -8.78 10.63 13.46
N THR A 268 -8.62 11.78 14.11
CA THR A 268 -9.64 12.43 14.94
C THR A 268 -10.95 12.71 14.21
N GLN A 269 -10.88 13.17 12.97
CA GLN A 269 -12.06 13.44 12.15
C GLN A 269 -12.75 12.15 11.68
N VAL A 270 -12.01 11.04 11.58
CA VAL A 270 -12.52 9.74 11.12
C VAL A 270 -13.04 8.87 12.27
N PHE A 271 -12.32 8.84 13.39
CA PHE A 271 -12.59 7.97 14.55
C PHE A 271 -12.94 8.74 15.83
N GLY A 272 -12.99 10.07 15.77
CA GLY A 272 -13.36 10.93 16.89
C GLY A 272 -12.18 11.29 17.82
N PRO A 273 -12.44 12.17 18.82
CA PRO A 273 -11.41 12.72 19.72
C PRO A 273 -10.62 11.68 20.52
N ARG A 274 -11.21 10.50 20.76
CA ARG A 274 -10.55 9.41 21.53
C ARG A 274 -9.35 8.82 20.80
N PHE A 275 -9.26 8.99 19.48
CA PHE A 275 -8.14 8.49 18.68
C PHE A 275 -6.88 9.39 18.78
N GLU A 276 -6.99 10.66 19.22
CA GLU A 276 -5.82 11.53 19.38
C GLU A 276 -4.89 11.05 20.50
N LEU A 277 -5.47 10.67 21.64
CA LEU A 277 -4.76 10.04 22.78
C LEU A 277 -3.94 8.81 22.34
N PHE A 278 -4.45 8.09 21.34
CA PHE A 278 -3.82 6.91 20.78
C PHE A 278 -2.66 7.24 19.83
N THR A 279 -2.82 8.25 18.96
CA THR A 279 -1.74 8.69 18.05
C THR A 279 -0.58 9.36 18.77
N GLU A 280 -0.84 10.15 19.82
CA GLU A 280 0.23 10.74 20.65
C GLU A 280 1.03 9.66 21.37
N PHE A 281 0.36 8.60 21.85
CA PHE A 281 1.02 7.46 22.46
C PHE A 281 1.92 6.70 21.45
N HIS A 282 1.47 6.51 20.21
CA HIS A 282 2.29 5.83 19.19
C HIS A 282 3.52 6.64 18.76
N LYS A 283 3.39 7.97 18.64
CA LYS A 283 4.49 8.89 18.28
C LYS A 283 5.60 8.92 19.33
N CYS A 284 5.24 8.82 20.61
CA CYS A 284 6.20 8.69 21.72
C CYS A 284 6.92 7.32 21.75
N ASN A 285 6.44 6.32 21.00
CA ASN A 285 6.84 4.91 21.12
C ASN A 285 7.45 4.31 19.84
N GLY A 286 8.02 5.14 18.94
CA GLY A 286 8.61 4.69 17.67
C GLY A 286 9.66 3.57 17.81
N ALA A 287 9.76 2.74 16.76
CA ALA A 287 10.49 1.46 16.66
C ALA A 287 12.04 1.48 16.81
N GLY A 288 12.57 2.34 17.69
CA GLY A 288 14.00 2.45 17.98
C GLY A 288 14.34 2.57 19.47
N GLN A 289 13.36 2.51 20.38
CA GLN A 289 13.60 2.67 21.83
C GLN A 289 13.42 1.39 22.65
N GLU A 290 13.21 0.22 22.03
CA GLU A 290 12.92 -1.00 22.80
C GLU A 290 14.05 -1.47 23.73
N GLU A 291 15.32 -1.19 23.42
CA GLU A 291 16.44 -1.54 24.30
C GLU A 291 16.58 -0.59 25.50
N THR A 292 16.23 0.69 25.35
CA THR A 292 16.27 1.70 26.43
C THR A 292 15.01 1.68 27.29
N ALA A 293 13.89 1.25 26.72
CA ALA A 293 12.57 1.22 27.34
C ALA A 293 12.36 0.07 28.36
N LYS A 294 13.06 -1.06 28.22
CA LYS A 294 12.96 -2.18 29.17
C LYS A 294 13.45 -1.84 30.57
N SER A 295 14.30 -0.81 30.69
CA SER A 295 14.88 -0.33 31.95
C SER A 295 14.13 0.83 32.60
N ASP A 296 13.10 1.40 31.97
CA ASP A 296 12.36 2.54 32.51
C ASP A 296 11.10 2.08 33.30
N PRO A 297 11.05 2.27 34.63
CA PRO A 297 9.90 1.91 35.45
C PRO A 297 8.65 2.76 35.17
N GLN A 298 8.80 4.02 34.76
CA GLN A 298 7.68 4.91 34.43
C GLN A 298 6.99 4.47 33.13
N PHE A 299 7.76 3.86 32.23
CA PHE A 299 7.30 3.32 30.97
C PHE A 299 6.39 2.08 31.12
N ARG A 300 6.50 1.34 32.22
CA ARG A 300 5.56 0.26 32.58
C ARG A 300 4.27 0.80 33.19
N GLN A 301 4.35 1.88 33.94
CA GLN A 301 3.23 2.39 34.74
C GLN A 301 2.16 3.04 33.85
N SER A 302 2.56 3.84 32.85
CA SER A 302 1.63 4.51 31.92
C SER A 302 0.70 3.55 31.16
N HIS A 303 1.17 2.35 30.82
CA HIS A 303 0.37 1.35 30.10
C HIS A 303 -0.66 0.67 31.00
N ILE A 304 -0.27 0.36 32.24
CA ILE A 304 -1.19 -0.16 33.27
C ILE A 304 -2.26 0.88 33.58
N ASP A 305 -1.87 2.15 33.65
CA ASP A 305 -2.79 3.25 33.94
C ASP A 305 -3.82 3.45 32.82
N LEU A 306 -3.44 3.25 31.55
CA LEU A 306 -4.39 3.25 30.42
C LEU A 306 -5.46 2.15 30.53
N PHE A 307 -5.08 0.94 30.92
CA PHE A 307 -6.04 -0.15 31.15
C PHE A 307 -6.98 0.19 32.31
N ARG A 308 -6.42 0.68 33.43
CA ARG A 308 -7.19 1.08 34.62
C ARG A 308 -8.15 2.25 34.34
N LEU A 309 -7.70 3.27 33.62
CA LEU A 309 -8.50 4.43 33.22
C LEU A 309 -9.73 4.02 32.41
N ASN A 310 -9.63 2.91 31.68
CA ASN A 310 -10.70 2.36 30.85
C ASN A 310 -11.44 1.19 31.50
N GLY A 311 -11.20 0.93 32.80
CA GLY A 311 -11.86 -0.15 33.54
C GLY A 311 -11.54 -1.56 33.04
N LEU A 312 -10.38 -1.74 32.41
CA LEU A 312 -9.92 -3.03 31.87
C LEU A 312 -8.89 -3.67 32.81
N ASP A 313 -8.95 -5.00 32.90
CA ASP A 313 -7.98 -5.79 33.66
C ASP A 313 -6.61 -5.79 32.99
N TYR A 314 -5.56 -5.70 33.81
CA TYR A 314 -4.17 -5.83 33.38
C TYR A 314 -3.44 -6.90 34.22
N PRO A 315 -2.72 -7.85 33.60
CA PRO A 315 -2.56 -8.00 32.15
C PRO A 315 -3.88 -8.45 31.47
N PRO A 316 -4.12 -8.03 30.21
CA PRO A 316 -5.31 -8.41 29.47
C PRO A 316 -5.48 -9.92 29.33
N LEU A 317 -6.70 -10.40 29.53
CA LEU A 317 -7.08 -11.80 29.40
C LEU A 317 -7.39 -12.14 27.94
N TYR A 318 -6.35 -12.33 27.12
CA TYR A 318 -6.49 -12.56 25.67
C TYR A 318 -7.34 -13.77 25.30
N ASN A 319 -7.42 -14.77 26.17
CA ASN A 319 -8.24 -15.96 25.98
C ASN A 319 -9.76 -15.66 26.01
N LEU A 320 -10.16 -14.47 26.48
CA LEU A 320 -11.54 -14.01 26.47
C LEU A 320 -11.94 -13.33 25.15
N LEU A 321 -10.99 -13.07 24.26
CA LEU A 321 -11.28 -12.48 22.96
C LEU A 321 -11.75 -13.52 21.94
N PRO A 322 -12.50 -13.12 20.89
CA PRO A 322 -12.88 -14.02 19.81
C PRO A 322 -11.67 -14.73 19.18
N GLN A 323 -11.82 -16.01 18.81
CA GLN A 323 -10.72 -16.82 18.26
C GLN A 323 -10.01 -16.15 17.07
N ALA A 324 -10.77 -15.54 16.15
CA ALA A 324 -10.22 -14.83 15.00
C ALA A 324 -9.27 -13.69 15.39
N TRP A 325 -9.50 -13.06 16.55
CA TRP A 325 -8.64 -12.02 17.07
C TRP A 325 -7.37 -12.61 17.70
N GLN A 326 -7.52 -13.71 18.45
CA GLN A 326 -6.37 -14.43 19.01
C GLN A 326 -5.42 -14.90 17.90
N ASP A 327 -5.98 -15.42 16.81
CA ASP A 327 -5.22 -15.85 15.63
C ASP A 327 -4.53 -14.66 14.94
N ALA A 328 -5.25 -13.54 14.73
CA ALA A 328 -4.73 -12.35 14.07
C ALA A 328 -3.61 -11.63 14.84
N THR A 329 -3.55 -11.80 16.16
CA THR A 329 -2.58 -11.14 17.03
C THR A 329 -1.47 -12.08 17.53
N SER A 330 -1.54 -13.37 17.18
CA SER A 330 -0.59 -14.39 17.64
C SER A 330 0.87 -14.11 17.26
N GLY A 331 1.11 -13.42 16.14
CA GLY A 331 2.45 -13.02 15.67
C GLY A 331 2.89 -11.61 16.07
N MET A 332 2.05 -10.86 16.79
CA MET A 332 2.36 -9.50 17.22
C MET A 332 3.22 -9.50 18.48
N TYR A 333 4.01 -8.44 18.65
CA TYR A 333 4.71 -8.20 19.92
C TYR A 333 3.69 -7.98 21.04
N GLN A 334 4.05 -8.35 22.28
CA GLN A 334 3.13 -8.30 23.43
C GLN A 334 2.41 -6.94 23.56
N ARG A 335 3.11 -5.83 23.32
CA ARG A 335 2.53 -4.48 23.39
C ARG A 335 1.51 -4.19 22.29
N GLU A 336 1.79 -4.61 21.06
CA GLU A 336 0.85 -4.49 19.94
C GLU A 336 -0.42 -5.31 20.23
N ARG A 337 -0.27 -6.46 20.91
CA ARG A 337 -1.41 -7.26 21.39
C ARG A 337 -2.19 -6.54 22.49
N GLU A 338 -1.52 -5.97 23.50
CA GLU A 338 -2.15 -5.17 24.57
C GLU A 338 -2.92 -3.98 23.98
N LEU A 339 -2.32 -3.23 23.05
CA LEU A 339 -2.96 -2.10 22.38
C LEU A 339 -4.16 -2.53 21.54
N SER A 340 -4.01 -3.60 20.75
CA SER A 340 -5.12 -4.13 19.96
C SER A 340 -6.28 -4.58 20.88
N PHE A 341 -5.97 -5.10 22.07
CA PHE A 341 -6.98 -5.57 23.04
C PHE A 341 -7.75 -4.38 23.61
N LEU A 342 -7.04 -3.31 23.97
CA LEU A 342 -7.60 -2.05 24.42
C LEU A 342 -8.51 -1.43 23.36
N ILE A 343 -8.08 -1.41 22.09
CA ILE A 343 -8.87 -0.91 20.95
C ILE A 343 -10.17 -1.70 20.81
N GLU A 344 -10.12 -3.03 20.80
CA GLU A 344 -11.32 -3.87 20.65
C GLU A 344 -12.33 -3.65 21.79
N HIS A 345 -11.86 -3.34 23.01
CA HIS A 345 -12.76 -3.08 24.14
C HIS A 345 -13.34 -1.66 24.13
N LEU A 346 -12.57 -0.67 23.68
CA LEU A 346 -13.03 0.72 23.61
C LEU A 346 -13.94 0.98 22.41
N GLU A 347 -13.67 0.31 21.30
CA GLU A 347 -14.45 0.39 20.06
C GLU A 347 -14.59 -1.02 19.46
N PRO A 348 -15.59 -1.80 19.91
CA PRO A 348 -15.80 -3.16 19.44
C PRO A 348 -15.92 -3.23 17.92
N TYR A 349 -15.23 -4.18 17.30
CA TYR A 349 -15.14 -4.35 15.84
C TYR A 349 -16.51 -4.32 15.13
N HIS A 350 -17.55 -4.87 15.76
CA HIS A 350 -18.92 -4.87 15.21
C HIS A 350 -19.57 -3.47 15.16
N SER A 351 -19.21 -2.59 16.09
CA SER A 351 -19.76 -1.23 16.22
C SER A 351 -19.14 -0.27 15.20
N MET A 352 -17.84 -0.39 14.91
CA MET A 352 -17.16 0.37 13.85
C MET A 352 -17.64 -0.01 12.44
N VAL A 353 -17.95 -1.29 12.22
CA VAL A 353 -18.52 -1.77 10.94
C VAL A 353 -19.95 -1.27 10.75
N THR A 354 -20.76 -1.20 11.81
CA THR A 354 -22.11 -0.63 11.73
C THR A 354 -22.13 0.90 11.66
N PHE A 355 -21.16 1.60 12.26
CA PHE A 355 -21.02 3.04 12.17
C PHE A 355 -20.68 3.49 10.72
N ASN A 356 -19.73 2.80 10.07
CA ASN A 356 -19.36 3.09 8.67
C ASN A 356 -20.44 2.71 7.64
N CYS A 357 -21.33 1.75 7.94
CA CYS A 357 -22.51 1.46 7.13
C CYS A 357 -23.62 2.52 7.28
N ARG A 358 -23.62 3.33 8.35
CA ARG A 358 -24.62 4.38 8.59
C ARG A 358 -24.20 5.77 8.13
N VAL A 359 -22.90 6.06 7.94
CA VAL A 359 -22.45 7.36 7.40
C VAL A 359 -23.08 7.67 6.03
N PRO A 360 -23.21 6.72 5.07
CA PRO A 360 -23.94 6.97 3.83
C PRO A 360 -25.43 7.28 4.05
N GLN A 361 -26.06 6.72 5.10
CA GLN A 361 -27.48 6.92 5.41
C GLN A 361 -27.74 8.24 6.15
N ILE A 362 -26.81 8.65 7.02
CA ILE A 362 -26.85 9.95 7.73
C ILE A 362 -26.59 11.09 6.73
N LEU A 363 -25.67 10.91 5.79
CA LEU A 363 -25.43 11.87 4.71
C LEU A 363 -26.58 11.88 3.68
N ALA A 364 -27.14 10.72 3.30
CA ALA A 364 -28.30 10.67 2.42
C ALA A 364 -29.56 11.32 3.04
N GLY A 365 -29.75 11.22 4.36
CA GLY A 365 -30.79 11.95 5.09
C GLY A 365 -30.55 13.46 5.12
N ALA A 366 -29.31 13.90 5.33
CA ALA A 366 -28.95 15.31 5.32
C ALA A 366 -29.08 15.99 3.93
N PHE A 367 -29.00 15.22 2.84
CA PHE A 367 -29.21 15.72 1.47
C PHE A 367 -30.67 15.61 0.98
N ALA A 368 -31.53 14.89 1.68
CA ALA A 368 -32.96 14.81 1.38
C ALA A 368 -33.78 15.97 1.99
N GLU A 369 -33.21 16.69 2.96
CA GLU A 369 -33.85 17.84 3.65
C GLU A 369 -33.32 19.20 3.15
N CYS A 370 -33.02 19.33 1.85
CA CYS A 370 -33.00 20.65 1.21
C CYS A 370 -34.40 20.93 0.67
N PRO A 371 -35.22 21.78 1.34
CA PRO A 371 -36.46 22.22 0.74
C PRO A 371 -36.13 22.99 -0.53
N GLU A 372 -36.76 22.61 -1.63
CA GLU A 372 -36.85 23.42 -2.83
C GLU A 372 -37.28 24.83 -2.40
N ASN A 373 -36.37 25.80 -2.55
CA ASN A 373 -36.73 27.21 -2.51
C ASN A 373 -37.63 27.48 -3.72
N SER A 374 -38.93 27.27 -3.49
CA SER A 374 -40.02 27.89 -4.21
C SER A 374 -39.97 29.38 -3.89
N GLY A 375 -39.27 30.11 -4.75
CA GLY A 375 -39.16 31.56 -4.70
C GLY A 375 -39.45 32.14 -6.07
N SER A 376 -40.72 32.23 -6.42
CA SER A 376 -41.24 33.11 -7.47
C SER A 376 -40.93 34.57 -7.12
N ILE A 377 -40.19 35.28 -7.98
CA ILE A 377 -40.60 36.40 -8.85
C ILE A 377 -39.53 36.53 -9.94
#